data_AF-A0A496W7C1-F1
#
_entry.id   AF-A0A496W7C1-F1
#
_cell.length_a   1.000
_cell.length_b   1.000
_cell.length_c   1.000
_cell.angle_alpha   90.00
_cell.angle_beta   90.00
_cell.angle_gamma   90.00
#
_symmetry.space_group_name_H-M   'P 1'
#
loop_
_entity.id
_entity.type
_entity.pdbx_description
1 polymer ?
#
loop_
_entity_poly.entity_id
_entity_poly.type
_entity_poly.pdbx_seq_one_letter_code
_entity_poly.pdbx_strand_id
1 'polypeptide(L)'
;MISHSAIDSPIFKLIDTYQFDVFFKDDGYSLIIEIFQDIADKKQYRGLIWQIETVEVGVYVSDGECLGRDNATHHVQVDWTPYLTGDYSCFRAESLEEALKTIMNDIRRYLVQTSDRDN
;
A
#
# COMPACT_ATOMS: atom_id res chain seq x y z
N MET A 1 22.50 9.73 18.08
CA MET A 1 21.79 8.56 18.65
C MET A 1 20.75 9.13 19.61
N ILE A 2 19.48 9.21 19.20
CA ILE A 2 18.42 9.73 20.07
C ILE A 2 18.04 8.58 21.01
N SER A 3 18.59 8.55 22.22
CA SER A 3 18.01 7.77 23.31
C SER A 3 17.12 8.71 24.13
N HIS A 4 15.82 8.69 23.85
CA HIS A 4 14.81 9.29 24.72
C HIS A 4 13.83 8.18 25.07
N SER A 5 13.98 7.63 26.28
CA SER A 5 13.28 6.46 26.82
C SER A 5 11.82 6.72 27.21
N ALA A 6 11.12 7.60 26.48
CA ALA A 6 9.70 7.88 26.70
C ALA A 6 8.81 7.35 25.57
N ILE A 7 9.42 6.84 24.50
CA ILE A 7 8.72 6.17 23.40
C ILE A 7 9.13 4.71 23.45
N ASP A 8 8.22 3.86 23.90
CA ASP A 8 8.32 2.40 23.99
C ASP A 8 7.77 1.69 22.75
N SER A 9 7.26 2.45 21.77
CA SER A 9 6.76 1.90 20.51
C SER A 9 7.90 1.48 19.58
N PRO A 10 7.75 0.38 18.82
CA PRO A 10 8.71 0.00 17.78
C PRO A 10 8.88 1.11 16.74
N ILE A 11 10.13 1.43 16.41
CA ILE A 11 10.49 2.49 15.45
C ILE A 11 10.92 1.81 14.15
N PHE A 12 10.21 2.11 13.08
CA PHE A 12 10.42 1.49 11.78
C PHE A 12 11.14 2.43 10.82
N LYS A 13 12.05 1.87 10.01
CA LYS A 13 12.73 2.55 8.92
C LYS A 13 12.32 1.90 7.60
N LEU A 14 11.99 2.71 6.59
CA LEU A 14 11.78 2.24 5.22
C LEU A 14 13.09 1.62 4.72
N ILE A 15 13.04 0.35 4.35
CA ILE A 15 14.21 -0.38 3.84
C ILE A 15 14.11 -0.68 2.35
N ASP A 16 12.89 -0.77 1.81
CA ASP A 16 12.69 -1.01 0.39
C ASP A 16 11.29 -0.59 -0.08
N THR A 17 11.17 -0.32 -1.37
CA THR A 17 9.92 0.02 -2.05
C THR A 17 9.84 -0.74 -3.37
N TYR A 18 8.77 -1.48 -3.56
CA TYR A 18 8.50 -2.26 -4.78
C TYR A 18 7.30 -1.68 -5.49
N GLN A 19 7.46 -1.30 -6.76
CA GLN A 19 6.35 -0.89 -7.62
C GLN A 19 6.20 -1.91 -8.75
N PHE A 20 4.98 -2.38 -8.96
CA PHE A 20 4.67 -3.36 -10.00
C PHE A 20 3.20 -3.27 -10.41
N ASP A 21 2.93 -3.70 -11.64
CA ASP A 21 1.58 -3.84 -12.15
C ASP A 21 1.14 -5.30 -12.06
N VAL A 22 -0.07 -5.52 -11.58
CA VAL A 22 -0.71 -6.82 -11.53
C VAL A 22 -1.86 -6.84 -12.52
N PHE A 23 -1.79 -7.74 -13.48
CA PHE A 23 -2.86 -8.00 -14.43
C PHE A 23 -3.54 -9.31 -14.03
N PHE A 24 -4.84 -9.25 -13.74
CA PHE A 24 -5.61 -10.43 -13.37
C PHE A 24 -6.99 -10.39 -14.03
N LYS A 25 -7.27 -11.36 -14.91
CA LYS A 25 -8.41 -11.32 -15.85
C LYS A 25 -8.41 -10.00 -16.63
N ASP A 26 -9.50 -9.24 -16.57
CA ASP A 26 -9.69 -7.97 -17.28
C ASP A 26 -9.28 -6.75 -16.42
N ASP A 27 -8.87 -6.96 -15.17
CA ASP A 27 -8.45 -5.89 -14.25
C ASP A 27 -6.92 -5.73 -14.22
N GLY A 28 -6.50 -4.47 -14.12
CA GLY A 28 -5.10 -4.08 -13.93
C GLY A 28 -4.95 -3.19 -12.69
N TYR A 29 -4.09 -3.59 -11.77
CA TYR A 29 -3.78 -2.85 -10.55
C TYR A 29 -2.31 -2.40 -10.59
N SER A 30 -2.06 -1.10 -10.44
CA SER A 30 -0.70 -0.59 -10.23
C SER A 30 -0.44 -0.46 -8.73
N LEU A 31 0.44 -1.29 -8.19
CA LEU A 31 0.65 -1.43 -6.75
C LEU A 31 2.05 -0.96 -6.36
N ILE A 32 2.13 -0.35 -5.18
CA ILE A 32 3.38 -0.03 -4.48
C ILE A 32 3.36 -0.75 -3.13
N ILE A 33 4.41 -1.49 -2.82
CA ILE A 33 4.65 -2.06 -1.49
C ILE A 33 5.82 -1.31 -0.87
N GLU A 34 5.60 -0.70 0.28
CA GLU A 34 6.64 -0.15 1.13
C GLU A 34 6.92 -1.10 2.29
N ILE A 35 8.17 -1.52 2.43
CA ILE A 35 8.58 -2.40 3.52
C ILE A 35 9.48 -1.63 4.48
N PHE A 36 9.04 -1.59 5.73
CA PHE A 36 9.78 -1.01 6.83
C PHE A 36 10.28 -2.12 7.75
N GLN A 37 11.45 -1.90 8.36
CA GLN A 37 12.04 -2.80 9.35
C GLN A 37 12.24 -2.05 10.66
N ASP A 38 11.97 -2.71 11.78
CA ASP A 38 12.25 -2.16 13.09
C ASP A 38 13.76 -1.93 13.28
N ILE A 39 14.13 -0.76 13.80
CA ILE A 39 15.54 -0.38 13.95
C ILE A 39 16.28 -1.19 15.01
N ALA A 40 15.57 -1.80 15.96
CA ALA A 40 16.08 -2.61 17.05
C ALA A 40 15.93 -4.12 16.79
N ASP A 41 14.80 -4.57 16.22
CA ASP A 41 14.57 -5.97 15.81
C ASP A 41 14.51 -6.14 14.28
N LYS A 42 15.62 -6.62 13.70
CA LYS A 42 15.73 -6.88 12.25
C LYS A 42 14.78 -7.97 11.73
N LYS A 43 14.09 -8.71 12.60
CA LYS A 43 13.09 -9.70 12.20
C LYS A 43 11.66 -9.16 12.27
N GLN A 44 11.47 -7.91 12.69
CA GLN A 44 10.18 -7.26 12.80
C GLN A 44 10.02 -6.23 11.67
N TYR A 45 8.91 -6.34 10.95
CA TYR A 45 8.61 -5.59 9.75
C TYR A 45 7.23 -4.93 9.84
N ARG A 46 7.05 -3.91 9.02
CA ARG A 46 5.77 -3.27 8.72
C ARG A 46 5.67 -3.13 7.20
N GLY A 47 4.48 -3.36 6.66
CA GLY A 47 4.20 -3.22 5.24
C GLY A 47 3.07 -2.21 5.03
N LEU A 48 3.21 -1.35 4.03
CA LEU A 48 2.12 -0.54 3.50
C LEU A 48 1.95 -0.91 2.03
N ILE A 49 0.71 -1.16 1.62
CA ILE A 49 0.37 -1.50 0.25
C ILE A 49 -0.51 -0.41 -0.30
N TRP A 50 -0.09 0.19 -1.40
CA TRP A 50 -0.78 1.29 -2.06
C TRP A 50 -1.21 0.87 -3.45
N GLN A 51 -2.42 1.25 -3.84
CA GLN A 51 -2.85 1.23 -5.24
C GLN A 51 -2.74 2.64 -5.82
N ILE A 52 -2.12 2.77 -6.99
CA ILE A 52 -2.12 4.02 -7.75
C ILE A 52 -3.43 4.08 -8.54
N GLU A 53 -4.29 5.03 -8.19
CA GLU A 53 -5.52 5.30 -8.93
C GLU A 53 -5.43 6.62 -9.67
N THR A 54 -6.12 6.67 -10.80
CA THR A 54 -6.25 7.89 -11.60
C THR A 54 -7.62 8.49 -11.32
N VAL A 55 -7.64 9.68 -10.73
CA VAL A 55 -8.89 10.39 -10.41
C VAL A 55 -8.99 11.67 -11.25
N GLU A 56 -10.17 11.89 -11.82
CA GLU A 56 -10.50 13.16 -12.45
C GLU A 56 -11.04 14.11 -11.40
N VAL A 57 -10.31 15.18 -11.11
CA VAL A 57 -10.77 16.21 -10.15
C VAL A 57 -11.37 17.36 -10.93
N GLY A 58 -12.67 17.59 -10.76
CA GLY A 58 -13.34 18.79 -11.26
C GLY A 58 -13.01 20.00 -10.38
N VAL A 59 -12.61 21.11 -10.98
CA VAL A 59 -12.36 22.37 -10.27
C VAL A 59 -13.70 23.10 -10.09
N TYR A 60 -14.14 23.27 -8.85
CA TYR A 60 -15.31 24.07 -8.51
C TYR A 60 -14.86 25.42 -7.94
N VAL A 61 -15.28 26.53 -8.55
CA VAL A 61 -15.09 27.88 -8.00
C VAL A 61 -16.31 28.23 -7.17
N SER A 62 -16.08 28.92 -6.05
CA SER A 62 -17.01 29.15 -4.93
C SER A 62 -18.35 29.83 -5.24
N ASP A 63 -18.61 30.22 -6.49
CA ASP A 63 -19.85 30.89 -6.91
C ASP A 63 -20.77 30.00 -7.78
N GLY A 64 -20.54 28.69 -7.83
CA GLY A 64 -21.42 27.75 -8.53
C GLY A 64 -21.31 27.77 -10.05
N GLU A 65 -20.42 28.60 -10.61
CA GLU A 65 -20.07 28.57 -12.02
C GLU A 65 -18.83 27.69 -12.26
N CYS A 66 -19.00 26.67 -13.10
CA CYS A 66 -17.95 25.75 -13.50
C CYS A 66 -17.09 26.42 -14.59
N LEU A 67 -15.94 26.98 -14.21
CA LEU A 67 -14.99 27.58 -15.14
C LEU A 67 -14.20 26.50 -15.89
N GLY A 68 -14.85 25.86 -16.86
CA GLY A 68 -14.14 25.08 -17.86
C GLY A 68 -13.71 23.69 -17.41
N ARG A 69 -13.73 22.81 -18.40
CA ARG A 69 -13.56 21.36 -18.34
C ARG A 69 -12.09 20.95 -18.30
N ASP A 70 -11.29 21.62 -17.48
CA ASP A 70 -9.90 21.20 -17.27
C ASP A 70 -9.93 20.09 -16.22
N ASN A 71 -10.32 18.90 -16.67
CA ASN A 71 -10.21 17.66 -15.89
C ASN A 71 -8.72 17.42 -15.64
N ALA A 72 -8.21 17.95 -14.53
CA ALA A 72 -6.86 17.67 -14.11
C ALA A 72 -6.82 16.22 -13.62
N THR A 73 -6.23 15.36 -14.44
CA THR A 73 -5.95 13.97 -14.08
C THR A 73 -4.91 13.95 -12.97
N HIS A 74 -5.29 13.42 -11.81
CA HIS A 74 -4.38 13.25 -10.67
C HIS A 74 -4.16 11.77 -10.39
N HIS A 75 -2.92 11.41 -10.05
CA HIS A 75 -2.60 10.10 -9.51
C HIS A 75 -2.62 10.16 -7.99
N VAL A 76 -3.45 9.32 -7.37
CA VAL A 76 -3.56 9.22 -5.91
C VAL A 76 -3.13 7.83 -5.47
N GLN A 77 -2.55 7.74 -4.28
CA GLN A 77 -2.25 6.47 -3.62
C GLN A 77 -3.39 6.15 -2.66
N VAL A 78 -4.07 5.03 -2.91
CA VAL A 78 -5.14 4.50 -2.05
C VAL A 78 -4.55 3.39 -1.20
N ASP A 79 -4.79 3.44 0.12
CA ASP A 79 -4.36 2.37 1.02
C ASP A 79 -5.12 1.09 0.68
N TRP A 80 -4.36 0.08 0.25
CA TRP A 80 -4.86 -1.22 -0.17
C TRP A 80 -4.71 -2.29 0.91
N THR A 81 -4.00 -1.96 2.00
CA THR A 81 -3.78 -2.83 3.15
C THR A 81 -5.08 -3.40 3.73
N PRO A 82 -6.20 -2.64 3.85
CA PRO A 82 -7.45 -3.15 4.41
C PRO A 82 -8.12 -4.28 3.63
N TYR A 83 -7.78 -4.47 2.34
CA TYR A 83 -8.34 -5.55 1.52
C TYR A 83 -7.64 -6.89 1.76
N LEU A 84 -6.46 -6.85 2.37
CA LEU A 84 -5.66 -8.03 2.64
C LEU A 84 -6.01 -8.62 4.02
N THR A 85 -5.72 -9.90 4.21
CA THR A 85 -6.02 -10.61 5.46
C THR A 85 -4.91 -10.48 6.50
N GLY A 86 -3.68 -10.21 6.05
CA GLY A 86 -2.53 -10.00 6.92
C GLY A 86 -2.60 -8.67 7.68
N ASP A 87 -2.22 -8.71 8.96
CA ASP A 87 -1.90 -7.50 9.71
C ASP A 87 -0.47 -7.05 9.38
N TYR A 88 -0.36 -6.06 8.50
CA TYR A 88 0.93 -5.50 8.08
C TYR A 88 1.36 -4.30 8.92
N SER A 89 0.61 -3.91 9.95
CA SER A 89 1.01 -2.84 10.87
C SER A 89 2.26 -3.23 11.68
N CYS A 90 2.43 -4.54 11.93
CA CYS A 90 3.59 -5.15 12.57
C CYS A 90 3.59 -6.69 12.41
N PHE A 91 4.59 -7.26 11.75
CA PHE A 91 4.71 -8.72 11.59
C PHE A 91 6.18 -9.19 11.65
N ARG A 92 6.39 -10.51 11.77
CA ARG A 92 7.74 -11.11 11.82
C ARG A 92 8.07 -11.83 10.52
N ALA A 93 9.32 -11.70 10.08
CA ALA A 93 9.90 -12.47 8.98
C ALA A 93 11.41 -12.69 9.22
N GLU A 94 11.97 -13.74 8.62
CA GLU A 94 13.40 -14.05 8.77
C GLU A 94 14.30 -13.17 7.88
N SER A 95 13.74 -12.60 6.81
CA SER A 95 14.42 -11.70 5.88
C SER A 95 13.43 -10.76 5.19
N LEU A 96 13.95 -9.73 4.52
CA LEU A 96 13.17 -8.85 3.64
C LEU A 96 12.47 -9.63 2.53
N GLU A 97 13.13 -10.63 1.95
CA GLU A 97 12.56 -11.48 0.90
C GLU A 97 11.35 -12.26 1.43
N GLU A 98 11.46 -12.84 2.62
CA GLU A 98 10.33 -13.55 3.26
C GLU A 98 9.21 -12.60 3.69
N ALA A 99 9.55 -11.36 4.07
CA ALA A 99 8.56 -10.33 4.34
C ALA A 99 7.77 -9.96 3.08
N LEU A 100 8.46 -9.73 1.96
CA LEU A 100 7.85 -9.44 0.66
C LEU A 100 6.99 -10.62 0.18
N LYS A 101 7.51 -11.85 0.24
CA LYS A 101 6.75 -13.06 -0.12
C LYS A 101 5.45 -13.18 0.68
N THR A 102 5.50 -12.86 1.97
CA THR A 102 4.31 -12.88 2.84
C THR A 102 3.22 -11.92 2.33
N ILE A 103 3.59 -10.69 1.98
CA ILE A 103 2.68 -9.70 1.41
C ILE A 103 2.16 -10.17 0.04
N MET A 104 3.07 -10.55 -0.87
CA MET A 104 2.72 -10.98 -2.23
C MET A 104 1.79 -12.21 -2.26
N ASN A 105 1.98 -13.16 -1.34
CA ASN A 105 1.11 -14.33 -1.24
C ASN A 105 -0.30 -13.95 -0.82
N ASP A 106 -0.47 -12.94 0.02
CA ASP A 106 -1.80 -12.49 0.44
C ASP A 106 -2.48 -11.65 -0.64
N ILE A 107 -1.74 -10.80 -1.35
CA ILE A 107 -2.21 -10.13 -2.56
C ILE A 107 -2.74 -11.16 -3.56
N ARG A 108 -1.96 -12.21 -3.83
CA ARG A 108 -2.37 -13.32 -4.71
C ARG A 108 -3.64 -13.99 -4.21
N ARG A 109 -3.74 -14.27 -2.91
CA ARG A 109 -4.92 -14.91 -2.31
C ARG A 109 -6.16 -14.04 -2.48
N TYR A 110 -6.05 -12.74 -2.20
CA TYR A 110 -7.12 -11.77 -2.38
C TYR A 110 -7.64 -11.78 -3.82
N LEU A 111 -6.75 -11.65 -4.80
CA LEU A 111 -7.11 -11.64 -6.23
C LEU A 111 -7.81 -12.93 -6.68
N VAL A 112 -7.40 -14.08 -6.15
CA VAL A 112 -8.08 -15.37 -6.45
C VAL A 112 -9.48 -15.41 -5.83
N GLN A 113 -9.62 -14.98 -4.57
CA GLN A 113 -10.90 -15.06 -3.85
C GLN A 113 -11.96 -14.09 -4.38
N THR A 114 -11.58 -12.87 -4.78
CA THR A 114 -12.51 -11.95 -5.44
C THR A 114 -12.99 -12.52 -6.76
N SER A 115 -12.10 -13.18 -7.50
CA SER A 115 -12.42 -13.77 -8.80
C SER A 115 -13.45 -14.91 -8.77
N ASP A 116 -13.55 -15.63 -7.64
CA ASP A 116 -14.51 -16.70 -7.41
C ASP A 116 -15.87 -16.18 -6.92
N ARG A 117 -15.93 -14.93 -6.43
CA ARG A 117 -17.19 -14.30 -5.97
C ARG A 117 -18.00 -13.69 -7.11
N ASP A 118 -17.35 -13.38 -8.23
CA ASP A 118 -17.97 -12.78 -9.41
C ASP A 118 -18.46 -13.83 -10.45
N ASN A 119 -18.37 -15.12 -10.12
CA ASN A 119 -18.88 -16.26 -10.91
C ASN A 119 -20.06 -16.94 -10.21
#